data_AF-A0A1Q8JP19-F1
#
_entry.id   AF-A0A1Q8JP19-F1
#
_cell.length_a   1.000
_cell.length_b   1.000
_cell.length_c   1.000
_cell.angle_alpha   90.00
_cell.angle_beta   90.00
_cell.angle_gamma   90.00
#
_symmetry.space_group_name_H-M   'P 1'
#
loop_
_entity.id
_entity.type
_entity.pdbx_description
1 polymer ?
#
loop_
_entity_poly.entity_id
_entity_poly.type
_entity_poly.pdbx_seq_one_letter_code
_entity_poly.pdbx_strand_id
1 'polypeptide(L)'
;MALANILSEMPDLLERTLSEHTPDDQGYCWECRDASGISATWACVTRELAEQARSMNGTDDAPAAGTVAGRRRAREFNAAGLADGRHRSP
;
A
#
# COMPACT_ATOMS: atom_id res chain seq x y z
N MET A 1 -5.12 10.56 8.70
CA MET A 1 -6.12 10.43 7.63
C MET A 1 -6.70 11.78 7.17
N ALA A 2 -5.91 12.87 7.09
CA ALA A 2 -6.42 14.15 6.59
C ALA A 2 -6.13 14.35 5.09
N LEU A 3 -4.90 14.02 4.66
CA LEU A 3 -4.46 14.26 3.29
C LEU A 3 -5.15 13.36 2.25
N ALA A 4 -5.39 12.08 2.55
CA ALA A 4 -6.12 11.20 1.63
C ALA A 4 -7.54 11.69 1.35
N ASN A 5 -8.23 12.23 2.36
CA ASN A 5 -9.59 12.73 2.20
C ASN A 5 -9.63 13.98 1.29
N ILE A 6 -8.68 14.90 1.52
CA ILE A 6 -8.51 16.12 0.70
C ILE A 6 -8.20 15.75 -0.76
N LEU A 7 -7.37 14.73 -0.99
CA LEU A 7 -7.06 14.24 -2.34
C LEU A 7 -8.26 13.56 -3.00
N SER A 8 -9.08 12.82 -2.25
CA SER A 8 -10.33 12.23 -2.77
C SER A 8 -11.33 13.29 -3.21
N GLU A 9 -11.40 14.42 -2.51
CA GLU A 9 -12.25 15.56 -2.86
C GLU A 9 -11.71 16.37 -4.06
N MET A 10 -10.47 16.15 -4.48
CA MET A 10 -9.80 16.83 -5.59
C MET A 10 -9.12 15.84 -6.55
N PRO A 11 -9.88 15.19 -7.46
CA PRO A 11 -9.36 14.15 -8.34
C PRO A 11 -8.23 14.62 -9.28
N ASP A 12 -8.26 15.87 -9.76
CA ASP A 12 -7.20 16.41 -10.62
C ASP A 12 -5.83 16.46 -9.90
N LEU A 13 -5.84 16.84 -8.62
CA LEU A 13 -4.63 16.89 -7.80
C LEU A 13 -4.13 15.49 -7.47
N LEU A 14 -5.06 14.56 -7.24
CA LEU A 14 -4.78 13.16 -7.01
C LEU A 14 -4.09 12.51 -8.23
N GLU A 15 -4.64 12.70 -9.43
CA GLU A 15 -4.04 12.16 -10.65
C GLU A 15 -2.64 12.72 -10.91
N ARG A 16 -2.45 14.01 -10.70
CA ARG A 16 -1.11 14.64 -10.79
C ARG A 16 -0.14 14.05 -9.79
N THR A 17 -0.54 13.90 -8.53
CA THR A 17 0.30 13.30 -7.48
C THR A 17 0.71 11.87 -7.85
N LEU A 18 -0.21 11.08 -8.41
CA LEU A 18 0.09 9.73 -8.89
C LEU A 18 1.05 9.73 -10.09
N SER A 19 0.95 10.72 -10.98
CA SER A 19 1.85 10.84 -12.13
C SER A 19 3.23 11.38 -11.77
N GLU A 20 3.33 12.26 -10.78
CA GLU A 20 4.57 12.90 -10.34
C GLU A 20 5.39 11.93 -9.48
N HIS A 21 4.75 11.21 -8.57
CA HIS A 21 5.42 10.21 -7.72
C HIS A 21 5.50 8.84 -8.43
N THR A 22 6.56 8.65 -9.21
CA THR A 22 6.89 7.40 -9.92
C THR A 22 8.19 6.77 -9.39
N PRO A 23 8.34 5.43 -9.52
CA PRO A 23 9.57 4.75 -9.14
C PRO A 23 10.68 5.01 -10.17
N ASP A 24 11.89 5.24 -9.67
CA ASP A 24 13.15 5.21 -10.43
C ASP A 24 13.63 3.76 -10.61
N ASP A 25 14.59 3.53 -11.51
CA ASP A 25 15.18 2.22 -11.81
C ASP A 25 15.83 1.56 -10.57
N GLN A 26 16.13 2.35 -9.54
CA GLN A 26 16.70 1.91 -8.27
C GLN A 26 15.66 1.60 -7.18
N GLY A 27 14.36 1.74 -7.46
CA GLY A 27 13.29 1.50 -6.48
C GLY A 27 13.09 2.64 -5.48
N TYR A 28 13.40 3.87 -5.87
CA TYR A 28 13.16 5.08 -5.08
C TYR A 28 12.15 5.99 -5.79
N CYS A 29 11.46 6.86 -5.08
CA CYS A 29 10.58 7.84 -5.73
C CYS A 29 11.41 8.95 -6.38
N TRP A 30 11.17 9.21 -7.68
CA TRP A 30 11.91 10.24 -8.41
C TRP A 30 11.59 11.66 -7.89
N GLU A 31 10.31 11.96 -7.65
CA GLU A 31 9.89 13.25 -7.09
C GLU A 31 10.55 13.51 -5.72
N CYS A 32 10.54 12.53 -4.82
CA CYS A 32 11.10 12.71 -3.48
C CYS A 32 12.64 12.85 -3.47
N ARG A 33 13.32 12.80 -4.62
CA ARG A 33 14.76 13.04 -4.71
C ARG A 33 15.03 14.54 -4.55
N ASP A 34 15.58 14.91 -3.40
CA ASP A 34 16.00 16.29 -3.17
C ASP A 34 17.39 16.59 -3.78
N ALA A 35 17.80 17.86 -3.74
CA ALA A 35 19.13 18.30 -4.21
C ALA A 35 20.29 17.69 -3.40
N SER A 36 20.01 17.11 -2.24
CA SER A 36 20.96 16.39 -1.38
C SER A 36 21.13 14.92 -1.79
N GLY A 37 20.33 14.44 -2.76
CA GLY A 37 20.32 13.05 -3.21
C GLY A 37 19.56 12.10 -2.28
N ILE A 38 18.84 12.61 -1.28
CA ILE A 38 18.01 11.82 -0.39
C ILE A 38 16.68 11.57 -1.11
N SER A 39 16.32 10.30 -1.29
CA SER A 39 15.04 9.88 -1.83
C SER A 39 14.32 8.94 -0.88
N ALA A 40 12.99 9.05 -0.84
CA ALA A 40 12.17 8.03 -0.19
C ALA A 40 12.21 6.72 -0.98
N THR A 41 12.30 5.59 -0.27
CA THR A 41 12.11 4.26 -0.86
C THR A 41 10.72 4.13 -1.46
N TRP A 42 10.59 3.45 -2.60
CA TRP A 42 9.31 3.20 -3.23
C TRP A 42 8.49 2.13 -2.47
N ALA A 43 7.18 2.27 -2.27
CA ALA A 43 6.37 3.47 -2.53
C ALA A 43 6.58 4.52 -1.42
N CYS A 44 6.67 5.80 -1.79
CA CYS A 44 6.79 6.87 -0.80
C CYS A 44 5.45 7.12 -0.09
N VAL A 45 5.50 7.74 1.10
CA VAL A 45 4.30 8.00 1.91
C VAL A 45 3.22 8.77 1.12
N THR A 46 3.62 9.76 0.33
CA THR A 46 2.70 10.53 -0.53
C THR A 46 2.02 9.65 -1.57
N ARG A 47 2.75 8.70 -2.18
CA ARG A 47 2.19 7.73 -3.13
C ARG A 47 1.17 6.82 -2.45
N GLU A 48 1.47 6.32 -1.26
CA GLU A 48 0.54 5.45 -0.51
C GLU A 48 -0.76 6.19 -0.14
N LEU A 49 -0.67 7.48 0.21
CA LEU A 49 -1.83 8.33 0.51
C LEU A 49 -2.69 8.61 -0.72
N ALA A 50 -2.04 8.84 -1.88
CA ALA A 50 -2.74 9.00 -3.15
C ALA A 50 -3.45 7.70 -3.57
N GLU A 51 -2.82 6.55 -3.43
CA GLU A 51 -3.46 5.26 -3.73
C GLU A 51 -4.66 4.96 -2.81
N GLN A 52 -4.56 5.35 -1.54
CA GLN A 52 -5.69 5.28 -0.60
C GLN A 52 -6.85 6.19 -1.04
N ALA A 53 -6.57 7.43 -1.44
CA ALA A 53 -7.58 8.36 -1.94
C ALA A 53 -8.27 7.84 -3.21
N ARG A 54 -7.50 7.27 -4.15
CA ARG A 54 -8.03 6.64 -5.36
C ARG A 54 -8.98 5.48 -5.04
N SER A 55 -8.60 4.65 -4.07
CA SER A 55 -9.44 3.53 -3.60
C SER A 55 -10.75 4.01 -2.97
N MET A 56 -10.73 5.17 -2.29
CA MET A 56 -11.94 5.79 -1.72
C MET A 56 -12.89 6.33 -2.80
N ASN A 57 -12.36 6.79 -3.94
CA ASN A 57 -13.16 7.32 -5.06
C ASN A 57 -13.79 6.24 -5.96
N GLY A 58 -13.68 4.96 -5.61
CA GLY A 58 -14.46 3.88 -6.24
C GLY A 58 -14.09 3.56 -7.70
N THR A 59 -12.93 4.03 -8.18
CA THR A 59 -12.39 3.64 -9.50
C THR A 59 -11.51 2.39 -9.37
N ASP A 60 -12.13 1.30 -8.93
CA ASP A 60 -11.52 -0.03 -8.84
C ASP A 60 -11.48 -0.65 -10.25
N ASP A 61 -10.39 -0.42 -10.98
CA ASP A 61 -9.90 -1.34 -12.03
C ASP A 61 -8.37 -1.25 -12.09
N ALA A 62 -7.70 -1.69 -11.01
CA ALA A 62 -6.32 -2.14 -11.08
C ALA A 62 -6.07 -3.04 -9.87
N PRO A 63 -5.75 -4.33 -10.05
CA PRO A 63 -5.39 -5.18 -8.93
C PRO A 63 -4.15 -4.57 -8.28
N ALA A 64 -4.30 -4.15 -7.03
CA ALA A 64 -3.24 -3.65 -6.18
C ALA A 64 -2.04 -4.61 -6.27
N ALA A 65 -1.04 -4.22 -7.03
CA ALA A 65 0.19 -4.98 -7.19
C ALA A 65 0.93 -4.95 -5.85
N GLY A 66 0.63 -5.94 -5.02
CA GLY A 66 1.53 -6.47 -4.00
C GLY A 66 2.08 -5.45 -2.99
N THR A 67 1.24 -4.67 -2.32
CA THR A 67 1.66 -4.10 -1.04
C THR A 67 1.84 -5.24 -0.03
N VAL A 68 2.93 -5.14 0.75
CA VAL A 68 3.41 -6.14 1.71
C VAL A 68 2.47 -6.37 2.90
N ALA A 69 1.19 -5.98 2.82
CA ALA A 69 0.16 -6.28 3.80
C ALA A 69 -0.42 -7.70 3.63
N GLY A 70 -0.33 -8.30 2.44
CA GLY A 70 -0.86 -9.65 2.17
C GLY A 70 -0.04 -10.79 2.79
N ARG A 71 1.21 -10.55 3.22
CA ARG A 71 2.08 -11.62 3.75
C ARG A 71 1.78 -12.01 5.20
N ARG A 72 1.07 -11.20 5.99
CA ARG A 72 0.79 -11.55 7.40
C ARG A 72 -0.43 -12.47 7.57
N ARG A 73 -1.47 -12.31 6.75
CA ARG A 73 -2.69 -13.13 6.84
C ARG A 73 -2.52 -14.61 6.47
N ALA A 74 -1.44 -14.98 5.78
CA ALA A 74 -1.19 -16.38 5.39
C ALA A 74 -0.56 -17.24 6.50
N ARG A 75 0.02 -16.65 7.56
CA ARG A 75 0.64 -17.41 8.66
C ARG A 75 -0.31 -17.76 9.79
N GLU A 76 -1.38 -17.00 9.96
CA GLU A 76 -2.31 -17.15 11.08
C GLU A 76 -3.38 -18.24 10.84
N PHE A 77 -3.68 -18.59 9.59
CA PHE A 77 -4.57 -19.72 9.27
C PHE A 77 -3.93 -21.11 9.40
N ASN A 78 -2.59 -21.21 9.47
CA ASN A 78 -1.90 -22.51 9.55
C ASN A 78 -1.54 -22.93 11.00
N ALA A 79 -1.74 -22.06 11.98
CA ALA A 79 -1.45 -22.35 13.40
C ALA A 79 -2.65 -22.90 14.18
N ALA A 80 -3.87 -22.81 13.65
CA ALA A 80 -5.10 -23.28 14.31
C ALA A 80 -5.47 -24.74 14.01
N GLY A 81 -4.66 -25.46 13.22
CA GLY A 81 -4.97 -26.82 12.73
C GLY A 81 -4.30 -27.97 13.48
N LEU A 82 -3.55 -27.74 14.57
CA LEU A 82 -2.72 -28.78 15.20
C LEU A 82 -2.88 -28.93 16.73
N ALA A 83 -4.01 -28.52 17.31
CA ALA A 83 -4.22 -28.68 18.75
C ALA A 83 -5.61 -29.21 19.16
N ASP A 84 -6.35 -29.86 18.25
CA ASP A 84 -7.59 -30.57 18.62
C ASP A 84 -7.51 -32.02 18.15
N GLY A 85 -7.36 -32.94 19.09
CA GLY A 85 -7.51 -34.37 18.80
C GLY A 85 -6.52 -35.30 19.48
N ARG A 86 -6.72 -35.51 20.79
CA ARG A 86 -6.89 -36.85 21.38
C ARG A 86 -6.77 -36.78 22.89
N HIS A 87 -7.90 -36.82 23.60
CA HIS A 87 -8.01 -37.58 24.85
C HIS A 87 -9.49 -37.96 25.05
N ARG A 88 -9.86 -39.13 24.53
CA ARG A 88 -11.10 -39.85 24.91
C ARG A 88 -10.80 -41.34 25.10
N SER A 89 -10.74 -41.74 26.37
CA SER A 89 -11.11 -43.03 27.02
C SER A 89 -10.56 -44.35 26.44
N PRO A 90 -10.67 -45.53 27.10
CA PRO A 90 -11.75 -46.03 27.98
C PRO A 90 -11.69 -45.58 29.44
#